data_AF-A0A7S1IYW0-F1
#
_entry.id   AF-A0A7S1IYW0-F1
#
_cell.length_a   1.000
_cell.length_b   1.000
_cell.length_c   1.000
_cell.angle_alpha   90.00
_cell.angle_beta   90.00
_cell.angle_gamma   90.00
#
_symmetry.space_group_name_H-M   'P 1'
#
loop_
_entity.id
_entity.type
_entity.pdbx_description
1 polymer ?
#
loop_
_entity_poly.entity_id
_entity_poly.type
_entity_poly.pdbx_seq_one_letter_code
_entity_poly.pdbx_strand_id
1 'polypeptide(L)'
;LVEFDEWGRRRWDLALQPLLWQYFLRAREDAAHPCHNSSSTHPCGDWLHPNSLYWDIAEDTIYLNSRALDTFFKIRQATKRVEWALGRVGDVEMHGDGGIRAPALFVGAHEVSKLGPGRFLLFDNMCHSREVVKRGTNGVREEVDPQCSARTAELRVDEGRRTAHVVWAWARAHPTPNMGSAYRLPGGRVLAHFPYARTTYEVTPEGRIVRELHMRGPQPPAPPLGADAASGLAHEAKHNPHFLSYRARRFYTRPLVRLVT
;
A
#
# COMPACT_ATOMS: atom_id res chain seq x y z
N LEU A 1 7.77 -4.55 -29.78
CA LEU A 1 8.75 -3.62 -30.37
C LEU A 1 9.47 -2.90 -29.25
N VAL A 2 10.79 -2.97 -29.24
CA VAL A 2 11.66 -2.21 -28.33
C VAL A 2 12.41 -1.24 -29.23
N GLU A 3 12.22 0.05 -29.03
CA GLU A 3 13.05 1.05 -29.69
C GLU A 3 14.26 1.34 -28.80
N PHE A 4 15.34 1.76 -29.42
CA PHE A 4 16.51 2.23 -28.71
C PHE A 4 16.59 3.74 -28.92
N ASP A 5 16.80 4.51 -27.86
CA ASP A 5 17.09 5.93 -28.01
C ASP A 5 18.46 6.13 -28.69
N GLU A 6 18.79 7.38 -29.01
CA GLU A 6 20.06 7.77 -29.62
C GLU A 6 21.31 7.36 -28.79
N TRP A 7 21.11 6.93 -27.53
CA TRP A 7 22.13 6.45 -26.60
C TRP A 7 22.13 4.92 -26.45
N GLY A 8 21.35 4.19 -27.25
CA GLY A 8 21.26 2.74 -27.18
C GLY A 8 20.50 2.22 -25.95
N ARG A 9 19.70 3.06 -25.27
CA ARG A 9 18.85 2.64 -24.15
C ARG A 9 17.49 2.20 -24.67
N ARG A 10 16.99 1.08 -24.17
CA ARG A 10 15.65 0.59 -24.52
C ARG A 10 14.60 1.60 -24.10
N ARG A 11 13.93 2.21 -25.07
CA ARG A 11 12.74 3.03 -24.89
C ARG A 11 11.52 2.15 -25.11
N TRP A 12 10.70 2.03 -24.07
CA TRP A 12 9.40 1.39 -24.17
C TRP A 12 8.40 2.44 -24.62
N ASP A 13 7.97 2.36 -25.87
CA ASP A 13 6.80 3.13 -26.28
C ASP A 13 5.55 2.44 -25.73
N LEU A 14 5.03 3.00 -24.64
CA LEU A 14 3.81 2.52 -24.00
C LEU A 14 2.56 2.77 -24.84
N ALA A 15 2.58 3.69 -25.81
CA ALA A 15 1.47 3.94 -26.72
C ALA A 15 1.34 2.80 -27.76
N LEU A 16 2.43 2.08 -28.04
CA LEU A 16 2.45 0.94 -28.94
C LEU A 16 2.21 -0.41 -28.25
N GLN A 17 2.13 -0.42 -26.91
CA GLN A 17 1.79 -1.64 -26.18
C GLN A 17 0.27 -1.81 -26.15
N PRO A 18 -0.28 -2.98 -26.52
CA PRO A 18 -1.69 -3.23 -26.36
C PRO A 18 -2.04 -3.11 -24.87
N LEU A 19 -3.14 -2.41 -24.57
CA LEU A 19 -3.72 -2.41 -23.23
C LEU A 19 -4.15 -3.84 -22.89
N LEU A 20 -3.34 -4.52 -22.08
CA LEU A 20 -3.56 -5.93 -21.77
C LEU A 20 -4.75 -6.14 -20.84
N TRP A 21 -5.04 -5.15 -20.00
CA TRP A 21 -6.11 -5.21 -19.02
C TRP A 21 -6.44 -3.81 -18.52
N GLN A 22 -7.73 -3.55 -18.36
CA GLN A 22 -8.26 -2.37 -17.69
C GLN A 22 -9.36 -2.81 -16.74
N TYR A 23 -9.43 -2.14 -15.60
CA TYR A 23 -10.46 -2.36 -14.63
C TYR A 23 -11.01 -1.01 -14.19
N PHE A 24 -12.28 -0.82 -14.47
CA PHE A 24 -13.03 0.31 -13.97
C PHE A 24 -13.56 -0.12 -12.62
N LEU A 25 -12.91 0.36 -11.55
CA LEU A 25 -13.50 0.33 -10.23
C LEU A 25 -14.66 1.32 -10.32
N ARG A 26 -15.83 0.84 -10.80
CA ARG A 26 -17.05 1.64 -10.81
C ARG A 26 -17.22 2.09 -9.36
N ALA A 27 -17.40 3.39 -9.16
CA ALA A 27 -17.82 3.96 -7.90
C ALA A 27 -19.06 3.17 -7.45
N ARG A 28 -18.84 2.15 -6.61
CA ARG A 28 -19.93 1.41 -6.02
C ARG A 28 -20.48 2.32 -4.95
N GLU A 29 -21.80 2.38 -4.94
CA GLU A 29 -22.69 2.97 -3.94
C GLU A 29 -22.35 2.54 -2.48
N ASP A 30 -21.41 1.60 -2.30
CA ASP A 30 -20.92 1.07 -1.03
C ASP A 30 -19.81 1.94 -0.38
N ALA A 31 -19.18 2.83 -1.14
CA ALA A 31 -18.21 3.79 -0.60
C ALA A 31 -18.90 5.09 -0.23
N ALA A 32 -19.68 5.07 0.85
CA ALA A 32 -19.92 6.27 1.65
C ALA A 32 -18.60 6.68 2.33
N HIS A 33 -17.56 6.94 1.55
CA HIS A 33 -16.47 7.82 1.97
C HIS A 33 -16.98 9.20 1.61
N PRO A 34 -17.54 9.96 2.57
CA PRO A 34 -17.79 11.34 2.29
C PRO A 34 -16.41 11.91 2.01
N CYS A 35 -16.27 12.61 0.90
CA CYS A 35 -15.15 13.50 0.68
C CYS A 35 -15.30 14.61 1.75
N HIS A 36 -15.08 14.28 3.02
CA HIS A 36 -15.22 15.20 4.13
C HIS A 36 -14.01 16.13 4.06
N ASN A 37 -14.30 17.40 3.81
CA ASN A 37 -13.37 18.50 3.61
C ASN A 37 -12.65 18.53 2.26
N SER A 38 -13.33 19.10 1.26
CA SER A 38 -12.92 20.46 0.90
C SER A 38 -14.11 21.20 0.31
N SER A 39 -14.26 22.47 0.66
CA SER A 39 -15.08 23.47 -0.02
C SER A 39 -14.61 23.75 -1.46
N SER A 40 -13.94 22.79 -2.09
CA SER A 40 -13.37 22.92 -3.41
C SER A 40 -14.17 22.04 -4.36
N THR A 41 -14.51 22.61 -5.51
CA THR A 41 -15.15 21.96 -6.66
C THR A 41 -14.30 20.88 -7.31
N HIS A 42 -13.31 20.31 -6.60
CA HIS A 42 -12.45 19.25 -7.13
C HIS A 42 -13.17 17.90 -6.99
N PRO A 43 -13.36 17.15 -8.09
CA PRO A 43 -13.84 15.78 -7.99
C PRO A 43 -12.87 15.01 -7.09
N CYS A 44 -13.41 14.07 -6.29
CA CYS A 44 -12.66 13.26 -5.33
C CYS A 44 -11.60 12.39 -6.03
N GLY A 45 -10.49 13.02 -6.45
CA GLY A 45 -9.60 12.52 -7.50
C GLY A 45 -8.68 11.38 -7.07
N ASP A 46 -8.64 11.06 -5.78
CA ASP A 46 -7.72 10.09 -5.21
C ASP A 46 -8.41 9.12 -4.23
N TRP A 47 -9.66 8.81 -4.53
CA TRP A 47 -10.51 7.97 -3.68
C TRP A 47 -10.00 6.52 -3.56
N LEU A 48 -9.24 6.04 -4.54
CA LEU A 48 -8.69 4.67 -4.54
C LEU A 48 -7.24 4.65 -4.05
N HIS A 49 -6.42 5.67 -4.33
CA HIS A 49 -4.99 5.75 -3.99
C HIS A 49 -4.25 4.39 -4.00
N PRO A 50 -4.10 3.74 -5.18
CA PRO A 50 -3.54 2.40 -5.27
C PRO A 50 -2.03 2.41 -5.06
N ASN A 51 -1.55 1.75 -4.01
CA ASN A 51 -0.13 1.73 -3.67
C ASN A 51 0.63 0.52 -4.22
N SER A 52 -0.09 -0.56 -4.56
CA SER A 52 0.56 -1.72 -5.15
C SER A 52 -0.42 -2.58 -5.94
N LEU A 53 0.10 -3.15 -7.02
CA LEU A 53 -0.57 -4.16 -7.82
C LEU A 53 0.36 -5.37 -7.98
N TYR A 54 -0.21 -6.57 -7.86
CA TYR A 54 0.47 -7.83 -8.14
C TYR A 54 -0.43 -8.71 -9.02
N TRP A 55 0.03 -9.01 -10.23
CA TRP A 55 -0.64 -9.97 -11.11
C TRP A 55 -0.01 -11.35 -10.94
N ASP A 56 -0.80 -12.29 -10.43
CA ASP A 56 -0.53 -13.72 -10.44
C ASP A 56 -1.14 -14.35 -11.71
N ILE A 57 -0.32 -14.47 -12.74
CA ILE A 57 -0.74 -14.97 -14.05
C ILE A 57 -1.18 -16.44 -13.96
N ALA A 58 -0.52 -17.24 -13.11
CA ALA A 58 -0.82 -18.66 -12.98
C ALA A 58 -2.21 -18.91 -12.37
N GLU A 59 -2.70 -17.98 -11.54
CA GLU A 59 -4.02 -18.05 -10.91
C GLU A 59 -5.07 -17.16 -11.58
N ASP A 60 -4.76 -16.54 -12.73
CA ASP A 60 -5.65 -15.55 -13.37
C ASP A 60 -6.13 -14.46 -12.39
N THR A 61 -5.25 -13.99 -11.50
CA THR A 61 -5.63 -13.16 -10.36
C THR A 61 -4.80 -11.89 -10.24
N ILE A 62 -5.46 -10.76 -10.07
CA ILE A 62 -4.87 -9.47 -9.75
C ILE A 62 -5.16 -9.13 -8.29
N TYR A 63 -4.11 -8.76 -7.60
CA TYR A 63 -4.12 -8.32 -6.22
C TYR A 63 -3.86 -6.81 -6.21
N LEU A 64 -4.82 -6.03 -5.73
CA LEU A 64 -4.77 -4.56 -5.74
C LEU A 64 -4.88 -4.03 -4.32
N ASN A 65 -3.93 -3.22 -3.89
CA ASN A 65 -3.95 -2.57 -2.59
C ASN A 65 -4.34 -1.10 -2.74
N SER A 66 -5.38 -0.70 -2.02
CA SER A 66 -5.85 0.68 -1.93
C SER A 66 -5.47 1.27 -0.57
N ARG A 67 -4.69 2.35 -0.59
CA ARG A 67 -4.36 3.11 0.62
C ARG A 67 -5.59 3.81 1.17
N ALA A 68 -6.33 4.49 0.29
CA ALA A 68 -7.45 5.34 0.67
C ALA A 68 -8.64 4.55 1.22
N LEU A 69 -8.75 3.26 0.89
CA LEU A 69 -9.79 2.38 1.41
C LEU A 69 -9.29 1.45 2.52
N ASP A 70 -8.00 1.48 2.87
CA ASP A 70 -7.36 0.50 3.77
C ASP A 70 -7.73 -0.94 3.40
N THR A 71 -7.77 -1.23 2.09
CA THR A 71 -8.37 -2.46 1.58
C THR A 71 -7.54 -3.04 0.43
N PHE A 72 -7.37 -4.35 0.53
CA PHE A 72 -6.69 -5.19 -0.41
C PHE A 72 -7.68 -6.09 -1.13
N PHE A 73 -7.71 -6.02 -2.46
CA PHE A 73 -8.67 -6.72 -3.31
C PHE A 73 -8.02 -7.89 -4.04
N LYS A 74 -8.72 -9.03 -4.09
CA LYS A 74 -8.46 -10.10 -5.07
C LYS A 74 -9.46 -9.98 -6.20
N ILE A 75 -8.95 -9.81 -7.42
CA ILE A 75 -9.74 -9.59 -8.62
C ILE A 75 -9.40 -10.68 -9.64
N ARG A 76 -10.39 -11.43 -10.10
CA ARG A 76 -10.18 -12.36 -11.22
C ARG A 76 -9.94 -11.59 -12.50
N GLN A 77 -8.80 -11.84 -13.15
CA GLN A 77 -8.35 -11.06 -14.31
C GLN A 77 -9.30 -11.26 -15.49
N ALA A 78 -9.69 -12.50 -15.81
CA ALA A 78 -10.53 -12.78 -16.97
C ALA A 78 -11.92 -12.15 -16.82
N THR A 79 -12.55 -12.32 -15.66
CA THR A 79 -13.95 -11.91 -15.45
C THR A 79 -14.12 -10.51 -14.91
N LYS A 80 -13.03 -9.85 -14.47
CA LYS A 80 -13.07 -8.53 -13.82
C LYS A 80 -13.98 -8.52 -12.59
N ARG A 81 -14.06 -9.63 -11.85
CA ARG A 81 -14.86 -9.72 -10.62
C ARG A 81 -13.95 -9.66 -9.41
N VAL A 82 -14.33 -8.86 -8.40
CA VAL A 82 -13.75 -8.95 -7.07
C VAL A 82 -14.22 -10.27 -6.46
N GLU A 83 -13.28 -11.13 -6.10
CA GLU A 83 -13.57 -12.42 -5.46
C GLU A 83 -13.69 -12.26 -3.94
N TRP A 84 -12.84 -11.39 -3.39
CA TRP A 84 -12.89 -10.95 -2.00
C TRP A 84 -12.12 -9.64 -1.83
N ALA A 85 -12.40 -8.96 -0.72
CA ALA A 85 -11.73 -7.75 -0.26
C ALA A 85 -11.37 -7.92 1.22
N LEU A 86 -10.11 -7.64 1.56
CA LEU A 86 -9.57 -7.72 2.91
C LEU A 86 -9.21 -6.32 3.38
N GLY A 87 -9.82 -5.85 4.47
CA GLY A 87 -9.58 -4.50 5.01
C GLY A 87 -10.86 -3.80 5.43
N ARG A 88 -10.80 -2.48 5.57
CA ARG A 88 -11.89 -1.66 6.13
C ARG A 88 -13.22 -1.78 5.41
N VAL A 89 -13.22 -1.93 4.07
CA VAL A 89 -14.43 -2.11 3.26
C VAL A 89 -14.55 -3.54 2.70
N GLY A 90 -13.89 -4.49 3.37
CA GLY A 90 -13.77 -5.88 2.95
C GLY A 90 -14.91 -6.80 3.39
N ASP A 91 -14.97 -7.99 2.78
CA ASP A 91 -15.87 -9.09 3.10
C ASP A 91 -15.15 -10.28 3.78
N VAL A 92 -13.87 -10.11 4.11
CA VAL A 92 -13.05 -11.09 4.86
C VAL A 92 -12.97 -10.66 6.33
N GLU A 93 -13.36 -11.55 7.24
CA GLU A 93 -13.23 -11.33 8.68
C GLU A 93 -11.76 -11.29 9.09
N MET A 94 -11.40 -10.31 9.89
CA MET A 94 -10.02 -10.06 10.30
C MET A 94 -9.84 -10.39 11.78
N HIS A 95 -8.76 -11.08 12.09
CA HIS A 95 -8.39 -11.43 13.46
C HIS A 95 -6.97 -10.93 13.75
N GLY A 96 -6.87 -10.06 14.75
CA GLY A 96 -5.59 -9.55 15.26
C GLY A 96 -4.90 -10.54 16.18
N ASP A 97 -4.07 -10.00 17.08
CA ASP A 97 -3.33 -10.79 18.05
C ASP A 97 -4.27 -11.57 18.98
N GLY A 98 -3.90 -12.82 19.28
CA GLY A 98 -4.73 -13.72 20.07
C GLY A 98 -5.99 -14.23 19.39
N GLY A 99 -6.17 -13.98 18.08
CA GLY A 99 -7.34 -14.44 17.32
C GLY A 99 -8.59 -13.58 17.53
N ILE A 100 -8.47 -12.45 18.23
CA ILE A 100 -9.58 -11.53 18.49
C ILE A 100 -9.94 -10.82 17.19
N ARG A 101 -11.25 -10.76 16.89
CA ARG A 101 -11.74 -10.04 15.71
C ARG A 101 -11.30 -8.58 15.77
N ALA A 102 -10.71 -8.10 14.68
CA ALA A 102 -10.19 -6.74 14.54
C ALA A 102 -10.91 -6.02 13.39
N PRO A 103 -11.18 -4.71 13.50
CA PRO A 103 -11.80 -3.93 12.44
C PRO A 103 -10.86 -3.71 11.24
N ALA A 104 -9.55 -3.80 11.45
CA ALA A 104 -8.53 -3.75 10.41
C ALA A 104 -7.25 -4.48 10.87
N LEU A 105 -6.52 -5.09 9.94
CA LEU A 105 -5.17 -5.65 10.20
C LEU A 105 -4.04 -4.70 9.79
N PHE A 106 -4.35 -3.71 8.96
CA PHE A 106 -3.41 -2.73 8.42
C PHE A 106 -4.14 -1.43 8.07
N VAL A 107 -3.40 -0.34 8.02
CA VAL A 107 -3.93 0.99 7.70
C VAL A 107 -2.93 1.74 6.82
N GLY A 108 -3.41 2.29 5.71
CA GLY A 108 -2.62 3.03 4.74
C GLY A 108 -1.52 2.20 4.06
N ALA A 109 -1.71 0.88 3.96
CA ALA A 109 -0.67 -0.06 3.58
C ALA A 109 -0.02 0.25 2.21
N HIS A 110 1.25 -0.15 2.08
CA HIS A 110 2.05 -0.13 0.86
C HIS A 110 2.61 -1.53 0.54
N GLU A 111 2.97 -1.71 -0.73
CA GLU A 111 3.66 -2.90 -1.26
C GLU A 111 3.11 -4.26 -0.78
N VAL A 112 1.84 -4.55 -1.09
CA VAL A 112 1.31 -5.90 -0.91
C VAL A 112 1.96 -6.83 -1.94
N SER A 113 2.52 -7.93 -1.46
CA SER A 113 3.15 -8.96 -2.28
C SER A 113 2.71 -10.35 -1.85
N LYS A 114 2.31 -11.17 -2.82
CA LYS A 114 1.98 -12.58 -2.56
C LYS A 114 3.24 -13.39 -2.33
N LEU A 115 3.26 -14.17 -1.26
CA LEU A 115 4.33 -15.09 -0.88
C LEU A 115 4.01 -16.55 -1.23
N GLY A 116 2.73 -16.88 -1.36
CA GLY A 116 2.23 -18.23 -1.65
C GLY A 116 0.70 -18.26 -1.52
N PRO A 117 0.07 -19.44 -1.61
CA PRO A 117 -1.37 -19.59 -1.40
C PRO A 117 -1.81 -18.97 -0.07
N GLY A 118 -2.74 -18.01 -0.15
CA GLY A 118 -3.27 -17.30 1.02
C GLY A 118 -2.25 -16.49 1.83
N ARG A 119 -1.00 -16.33 1.39
CA ARG A 119 0.03 -15.63 2.17
C ARG A 119 0.51 -14.37 1.48
N PHE A 120 0.51 -13.26 2.23
CA PHE A 120 0.82 -11.93 1.72
C PHE A 120 1.76 -11.21 2.68
N LEU A 121 2.73 -10.47 2.15
CA LEU A 121 3.57 -9.54 2.89
C LEU A 121 3.20 -8.12 2.47
N LEU A 122 3.14 -7.20 3.43
CA LEU A 122 2.90 -5.78 3.18
C LEU A 122 3.71 -4.90 4.12
N PHE A 123 3.80 -3.63 3.77
CA PHE A 123 4.23 -2.56 4.66
C PHE A 123 3.00 -1.83 5.16
N ASP A 124 2.83 -1.77 6.47
CA ASP A 124 1.68 -1.22 7.16
C ASP A 124 2.08 0.09 7.82
N ASN A 125 1.47 1.18 7.37
CA ASN A 125 1.88 2.52 7.77
C ASN A 125 1.32 2.90 9.14
N MET A 126 0.24 2.25 9.60
CA MET A 126 -0.37 2.35 10.94
C MET A 126 -0.63 3.77 11.48
N CYS A 127 -0.64 4.80 10.61
CA CYS A 127 -0.71 6.20 11.05
C CYS A 127 -2.13 6.79 11.11
N HIS A 128 -3.18 6.00 10.85
CA HIS A 128 -4.58 6.46 10.93
C HIS A 128 -5.44 5.60 11.89
N SER A 129 -4.82 4.91 12.86
CA SER A 129 -5.45 3.83 13.64
C SER A 129 -6.47 4.22 14.71
N ARG A 130 -6.96 5.47 14.79
CA ARG A 130 -8.05 5.80 15.71
C ARG A 130 -9.36 6.03 14.97
N GLU A 131 -10.38 5.27 15.38
CA GLU A 131 -11.76 5.70 15.27
C GLU A 131 -11.81 7.17 15.70
N VAL A 132 -12.23 8.02 14.77
CA VAL A 132 -12.57 9.40 15.06
C VAL A 132 -13.69 9.36 16.09
N VAL A 133 -13.35 9.52 17.38
CA VAL A 133 -14.34 9.80 18.41
C VAL A 133 -14.95 11.13 18.02
N LYS A 134 -16.17 11.08 17.47
CA LYS A 134 -16.99 12.26 17.19
C LYS A 134 -17.26 12.99 18.52
N ARG A 135 -16.39 13.94 18.87
CA ARG A 135 -16.70 14.99 19.84
C ARG A 135 -16.63 16.33 19.12
N GLY A 136 -17.80 16.82 18.71
CA GLY A 136 -17.98 18.18 18.21
C GLY A 136 -18.60 18.21 16.82
N THR A 137 -19.60 19.05 16.65
CA THR A 137 -20.52 19.17 15.51
C THR A 137 -19.89 19.68 14.21
N ASN A 138 -18.58 19.90 14.10
CA ASN A 138 -17.98 20.64 12.99
C ASN A 138 -16.71 20.00 12.38
N GLY A 139 -16.79 18.73 11.99
CA GLY A 139 -15.79 18.09 11.11
C GLY A 139 -15.05 16.92 11.74
N VAL A 140 -14.90 15.86 10.94
CA VAL A 140 -14.07 14.70 11.25
C VAL A 140 -12.61 15.16 11.20
N ARG A 141 -11.90 15.16 12.33
CA ARG A 141 -10.44 15.26 12.34
C ARG A 141 -9.88 13.85 12.50
N GLU A 142 -9.13 13.40 11.51
CA GLU A 142 -8.26 12.23 11.69
C GLU A 142 -7.13 12.65 12.63
N GLU A 143 -7.09 12.08 13.83
CA GLU A 143 -6.00 12.31 14.76
C GLU A 143 -4.93 11.24 14.52
N VAL A 144 -3.73 11.67 14.12
CA VAL A 144 -2.57 10.77 13.97
C VAL A 144 -2.25 10.23 15.36
N ASP A 145 -2.32 8.90 15.52
CA ASP A 145 -1.95 8.27 16.77
C ASP A 145 -0.46 8.58 17.07
N PRO A 146 -0.12 9.23 18.20
CA PRO A 146 1.27 9.44 18.59
C PRO A 146 2.03 8.11 18.83
N GLN A 147 1.32 6.98 18.89
CA GLN A 147 1.87 5.62 18.91
C GLN A 147 1.97 5.00 17.50
N CYS A 148 1.78 5.77 16.41
CA CYS A 148 1.95 5.28 15.05
C CYS A 148 3.33 4.64 14.88
N SER A 149 3.34 3.31 14.79
CA SER A 149 4.52 2.52 14.48
C SER A 149 4.26 1.79 13.17
N ALA A 150 4.94 2.24 12.13
CA ALA A 150 4.92 1.50 10.89
C ALA A 150 5.57 0.13 11.08
N ARG A 151 5.05 -0.86 10.37
CA ARG A 151 5.50 -2.25 10.49
C ARG A 151 5.50 -2.94 9.15
N THR A 152 6.29 -3.99 9.03
CA THR A 152 6.10 -5.01 8.00
C THR A 152 5.26 -6.12 8.59
N ALA A 153 4.23 -6.56 7.88
CA ALA A 153 3.33 -7.60 8.36
C ALA A 153 3.12 -8.68 7.29
N GLU A 154 3.09 -9.93 7.73
CA GLU A 154 2.65 -11.05 6.93
C GLU A 154 1.23 -11.44 7.33
N LEU A 155 0.36 -11.53 6.34
CA LEU A 155 -1.02 -11.96 6.47
C LEU A 155 -1.19 -13.38 5.94
N ARG A 156 -2.05 -14.15 6.62
CA ARG A 156 -2.61 -15.40 6.11
C ARG A 156 -4.12 -15.26 5.94
N VAL A 157 -4.60 -15.48 4.73
CA VAL A 157 -6.01 -15.46 4.32
C VAL A 157 -6.47 -16.89 4.08
N ASP A 158 -7.53 -17.31 4.77
CA ASP A 158 -8.28 -18.53 4.50
C ASP A 158 -9.50 -18.17 3.66
N GLU A 159 -9.41 -18.40 2.35
CA GLU A 159 -10.48 -18.04 1.41
C GLU A 159 -11.77 -18.86 1.62
N GLY A 160 -11.63 -20.10 2.10
CA GLY A 160 -12.76 -20.99 2.36
C GLY A 160 -13.57 -20.55 3.58
N ARG A 161 -12.87 -20.10 4.63
CA ARG A 161 -13.50 -19.57 5.85
C ARG A 161 -13.80 -18.08 5.80
N ARG A 162 -13.28 -17.36 4.79
CA ARG A 162 -13.35 -15.89 4.70
C ARG A 162 -12.75 -15.23 5.94
N THR A 163 -11.61 -15.73 6.42
CA THR A 163 -10.88 -15.15 7.55
C THR A 163 -9.45 -14.76 7.19
N ALA A 164 -8.88 -13.81 7.92
CA ALA A 164 -7.50 -13.38 7.78
C ALA A 164 -6.84 -13.12 9.14
N HIS A 165 -5.54 -13.42 9.23
CA HIS A 165 -4.73 -13.28 10.44
C HIS A 165 -3.37 -12.65 10.12
N VAL A 166 -2.84 -11.84 11.03
CA VAL A 166 -1.40 -11.51 11.04
C VAL A 166 -0.66 -12.73 11.58
N VAL A 167 0.27 -13.29 10.80
CA VAL A 167 1.07 -14.47 11.18
C VAL A 167 2.51 -14.14 11.49
N TRP A 168 2.96 -12.94 11.13
CA TRP A 168 4.24 -12.38 11.50
C TRP A 168 4.18 -10.86 11.37
N ALA A 169 4.85 -10.14 12.25
CA ALA A 169 5.04 -8.70 12.12
C ALA A 169 6.39 -8.29 12.70
N TRP A 170 6.95 -7.22 12.14
CA TRP A 170 8.13 -6.56 12.67
C TRP A 170 7.99 -5.05 12.52
N ALA A 171 8.22 -4.32 13.60
CA ALA A 171 7.96 -2.90 13.68
C ALA A 171 9.18 -2.14 14.23
N ARG A 172 9.21 -0.84 13.95
CA ARG A 172 10.11 0.12 14.59
C ARG A 172 9.30 1.33 15.04
N ALA A 173 9.80 2.04 16.05
CA ALA A 173 9.25 3.32 16.48
C ALA A 173 9.62 4.45 15.48
N HIS A 174 9.28 4.24 14.20
CA HIS A 174 9.49 5.17 13.11
C HIS A 174 8.14 5.43 12.44
N PRO A 175 7.52 6.61 12.65
CA PRO A 175 6.31 6.95 11.92
C PRO A 175 6.65 7.02 10.44
N THR A 176 5.87 6.30 9.63
CA THR A 176 5.99 6.30 8.17
C THR A 176 4.58 6.49 7.64
N PRO A 177 4.04 7.74 7.61
CA PRO A 177 2.64 8.00 7.28
C PRO A 177 2.29 7.71 5.81
N ASN A 178 3.30 7.68 4.95
CA ASN A 178 3.19 7.28 3.56
C ASN A 178 4.48 6.54 3.13
N MET A 179 4.43 5.91 1.95
CA MET A 179 5.51 5.11 1.39
C MET A 179 5.90 3.91 2.26
N GLY A 180 7.09 3.36 2.05
CA GLY A 180 7.56 2.16 2.74
C GLY A 180 7.46 0.91 1.86
N SER A 181 8.31 -0.05 2.16
CA SER A 181 8.36 -1.31 1.41
C SER A 181 8.72 -2.50 2.30
N ALA A 182 8.19 -3.66 1.94
CA ALA A 182 8.46 -4.94 2.56
C ALA A 182 8.74 -5.97 1.47
N TYR A 183 9.87 -6.66 1.56
CA TYR A 183 10.27 -7.66 0.57
C TYR A 183 10.81 -8.94 1.20
N ARG A 184 10.23 -10.09 0.84
CA ARG A 184 10.71 -11.40 1.30
C ARG A 184 11.94 -11.83 0.50
N LEU A 185 13.05 -12.04 1.18
CA LEU A 185 14.29 -12.61 0.64
C LEU A 185 14.25 -14.15 0.65
N PRO A 186 15.10 -14.80 -0.17
CA PRO A 186 15.41 -16.22 0.01
C PRO A 186 15.83 -16.53 1.46
N GLY A 187 15.46 -17.70 1.96
CA GLY A 187 15.73 -18.09 3.35
C GLY A 187 14.81 -17.44 4.39
N GLY A 188 13.75 -16.75 3.96
CA GLY A 188 12.70 -16.27 4.86
C GLY A 188 12.96 -14.92 5.50
N ARG A 189 14.08 -14.24 5.24
CA ARG A 189 14.34 -12.89 5.76
C ARG A 189 13.47 -11.83 5.08
N VAL A 190 13.32 -10.67 5.69
CA VAL A 190 12.57 -9.53 5.15
C VAL A 190 13.49 -8.33 5.00
N LEU A 191 13.47 -7.69 3.84
CA LEU A 191 13.92 -6.30 3.69
C LEU A 191 12.75 -5.37 4.01
N ALA A 192 12.92 -4.53 5.02
CA ALA A 192 11.93 -3.58 5.49
C ALA A 192 12.49 -2.17 5.34
N HIS A 193 11.85 -1.35 4.52
CA HIS A 193 12.31 0.01 4.23
C HIS A 193 11.42 1.05 4.89
N PHE A 194 12.03 1.91 5.71
CA PHE A 194 11.38 3.00 6.42
C PHE A 194 11.90 4.32 5.84
N PRO A 195 11.23 4.91 4.85
CA PRO A 195 11.76 6.07 4.11
C PRO A 195 11.96 7.29 5.01
N TYR A 196 11.09 7.52 5.98
CA TYR A 196 11.23 8.62 6.94
C TYR A 196 12.38 8.43 7.92
N ALA A 197 12.70 7.18 8.26
CA ALA A 197 13.91 6.85 9.02
C ALA A 197 15.17 6.83 8.13
N ARG A 198 15.00 6.88 6.79
CA ARG A 198 16.04 6.66 5.78
C ARG A 198 16.81 5.36 6.00
N THR A 199 16.13 4.33 6.50
CA THR A 199 16.79 3.06 6.86
C THR A 199 16.07 1.89 6.21
N THR A 200 16.86 1.00 5.62
CA THR A 200 16.42 -0.34 5.21
C THR A 200 17.03 -1.35 6.16
N TYR A 201 16.21 -2.24 6.68
CA TYR A 201 16.60 -3.31 7.58
C TYR A 201 16.47 -4.65 6.86
N GLU A 202 17.46 -5.54 7.01
CA GLU A 202 17.31 -6.96 6.75
C GLU A 202 17.01 -7.66 8.08
N VAL A 203 15.87 -8.36 8.16
CA VAL A 203 15.35 -8.91 9.42
C VAL A 203 15.10 -10.41 9.25
N THR A 204 15.47 -11.21 10.25
CA THR A 204 15.18 -12.66 10.27
C THR A 204 13.71 -12.92 10.62
N PRO A 205 13.18 -14.14 10.36
CA PRO A 205 11.83 -14.51 10.82
C PRO A 205 11.62 -14.34 12.33
N GLU A 206 12.67 -14.47 13.13
CA GLU A 206 12.64 -14.28 14.59
C GLU A 206 12.72 -12.80 15.00
N GLY A 207 12.72 -11.87 14.05
CA GLY A 207 12.73 -10.43 14.30
C GLY A 207 14.11 -9.83 14.57
N ARG A 208 15.21 -10.59 14.35
CA ARG A 208 16.58 -10.10 14.56
C ARG A 208 17.04 -9.30 13.35
N ILE A 209 17.70 -8.18 13.59
CA ILE A 209 18.30 -7.36 12.52
C ILE A 209 19.63 -8.00 12.12
N VAL A 210 19.77 -8.31 10.83
CA VAL A 210 20.99 -8.84 10.22
C VAL A 210 21.82 -7.71 9.63
N ARG A 211 21.17 -6.74 9.00
CA ARG A 211 21.81 -5.59 8.36
C ARG A 211 20.95 -4.35 8.48
N GLU A 212 21.61 -3.20 8.55
CA GLU A 212 21.01 -1.87 8.45
C GLU A 212 21.72 -1.10 7.36
N LEU A 213 20.94 -0.45 6.48
CA LEU A 213 21.44 0.45 5.46
C LEU A 213 20.80 1.82 5.64
N HIS A 214 21.62 2.82 5.97
CA HIS A 214 21.19 4.20 6.05
C HIS A 214 21.41 4.92 4.72
N MET A 215 20.34 5.48 4.16
CA MET A 215 20.41 6.29 2.95
C MET A 215 20.86 7.71 3.30
N ARG A 216 21.86 8.20 2.56
CA ARG A 216 22.31 9.60 2.66
C ARG A 216 21.47 10.49 1.74
N GLY A 217 21.08 11.65 2.24
CA GLY A 217 20.30 12.65 1.50
C GLY A 217 19.68 13.66 2.47
N PRO A 218 19.21 14.82 1.99
CA PRO A 218 18.45 15.76 2.83
C PRO A 218 17.29 15.02 3.48
N GLN A 219 17.09 15.23 4.78
CA GLN A 219 15.96 14.65 5.49
C GLN A 219 14.69 15.32 4.93
N PRO A 220 13.68 14.56 4.48
CA PRO A 220 12.39 15.18 4.19
C PRO A 220 11.93 15.91 5.46
N PRO A 221 11.37 17.12 5.36
CA PRO A 221 10.89 17.84 6.52
C PRO A 221 9.96 16.90 7.30
N ALA A 222 10.12 16.87 8.62
CA ALA A 222 9.18 16.14 9.46
C ALA A 222 7.78 16.68 9.14
N PRO A 223 6.77 15.81 8.95
CA PRO A 223 5.42 16.28 8.71
C PRO A 223 5.04 17.23 9.85
N PRO A 224 4.41 18.40 9.56
CA PRO A 224 3.98 19.28 10.62
C PRO A 224 3.04 18.51 11.54
N LEU A 225 3.33 18.49 12.84
CA LEU A 225 2.41 17.97 13.84
C LEU A 225 1.11 18.79 13.76
N GLY A 226 0.08 18.24 13.13
CA GLY A 226 -1.25 18.84 13.04
C GLY A 226 -1.64 19.51 11.71
N ALA A 227 -0.85 19.39 10.64
CA ALA A 227 -1.33 19.79 9.30
C ALA A 227 -2.12 18.65 8.65
N ASP A 228 -3.34 18.95 8.17
CA ASP A 228 -4.13 18.05 7.32
C ASP A 228 -3.22 17.51 6.21
N ALA A 229 -2.98 16.19 6.22
CA ALA A 229 -2.14 15.51 5.23
C ALA A 229 -2.60 15.76 3.79
N ALA A 230 -3.83 16.25 3.60
CA ALA A 230 -4.41 16.61 2.32
C ALA A 230 -3.99 18.00 1.77
N SER A 231 -3.63 18.98 2.62
CA SER A 231 -3.41 20.37 2.15
C SER A 231 -1.96 20.71 1.79
N GLY A 232 -0.98 19.99 2.37
CA GLY A 232 0.45 20.19 2.06
C GLY A 232 0.93 19.51 0.76
N LEU A 233 0.20 18.51 0.26
CA LEU A 233 0.60 17.74 -0.92
C LEU A 233 0.46 18.51 -2.25
N ALA A 234 -0.40 19.54 -2.29
CA ALA A 234 -0.64 20.29 -3.53
C ALA A 234 0.45 21.33 -3.86
N HIS A 235 1.23 21.79 -2.86
CA HIS A 235 2.16 22.91 -3.05
C HIS A 235 3.64 22.51 -3.18
N GLU A 236 4.07 21.37 -2.63
CA GLU A 236 5.48 20.93 -2.66
C GLU A 236 5.83 19.93 -3.78
N ALA A 237 4.84 19.35 -4.47
CA ALA A 237 5.07 18.39 -5.55
C ALA A 237 5.77 18.98 -6.79
N LYS A 238 5.91 20.31 -6.89
CA LYS A 238 6.50 20.97 -8.08
C LYS A 238 8.04 20.97 -8.13
N HIS A 239 8.75 20.66 -7.03
CA HIS A 239 10.22 20.85 -7.01
C HIS A 239 11.07 19.73 -6.37
N ASN A 240 10.51 18.58 -5.98
CA ASN A 240 11.31 17.53 -5.34
C ASN A 240 11.44 16.26 -6.22
N PRO A 241 12.56 16.07 -6.96
CA PRO A 241 12.78 14.91 -7.82
C PRO A 241 13.09 13.60 -7.06
N HIS A 242 12.95 13.56 -5.72
CA HIS A 242 13.38 12.44 -4.88
C HIS A 242 12.29 11.42 -4.49
N PHE A 243 11.07 11.53 -5.05
CA PHE A 243 10.01 10.54 -4.83
C PHE A 243 10.21 9.31 -5.73
N LEU A 244 11.14 8.45 -5.34
CA LEU A 244 11.39 7.17 -6.02
C LEU A 244 11.41 6.04 -4.99
N SER A 245 10.25 5.53 -4.61
CA SER A 245 10.16 4.15 -4.09
C SER A 245 10.17 3.19 -5.28
N TYR A 246 11.35 2.87 -5.79
CA TYR A 246 11.46 1.76 -6.72
C TYR A 246 11.23 0.45 -5.97
N ARG A 247 10.23 -0.31 -6.41
CA ARG A 247 10.19 -1.75 -6.18
C ARG A 247 11.44 -2.34 -6.84
N ALA A 248 12.40 -2.82 -6.06
CA ALA A 248 13.59 -3.50 -6.58
C ALA A 248 13.28 -4.93 -7.10
N ARG A 249 12.12 -5.13 -7.76
CA ARG A 249 11.82 -6.38 -8.49
C ARG A 249 12.16 -6.19 -9.96
N ARG A 250 12.94 -7.13 -10.50
CA ARG A 250 13.25 -7.33 -11.91
C ARG A 250 12.10 -6.87 -12.84
N PHE A 251 12.31 -5.76 -13.54
CA PHE A 251 11.44 -5.23 -14.60
C PHE A 251 11.46 -6.06 -15.90
N TYR A 252 11.88 -7.34 -15.86
CA TYR A 252 12.35 -8.03 -17.06
C TYR A 252 11.48 -9.17 -17.60
N THR A 253 10.40 -9.58 -16.92
CA THR A 253 9.63 -10.76 -17.37
C THR A 253 8.11 -10.70 -17.21
N ARG A 254 7.51 -9.55 -16.91
CA ARG A 254 6.04 -9.47 -16.73
C ARG A 254 5.40 -8.38 -17.59
N PRO A 255 4.17 -8.61 -18.09
CA PRO A 255 3.45 -7.60 -18.84
C PRO A 255 3.08 -6.38 -17.98
N LEU A 256 3.04 -5.20 -18.59
CA LEU A 256 2.66 -3.95 -17.93
C LEU A 256 1.14 -3.87 -17.78
N VAL A 257 0.67 -3.45 -16.60
CA VAL A 257 -0.76 -3.25 -16.29
C VAL A 257 -1.00 -1.77 -16.05
N ARG A 258 -1.94 -1.17 -16.79
CA ARG A 258 -2.35 0.23 -16.62
C ARG A 258 -3.62 0.29 -15.79
N LEU A 259 -3.58 0.98 -14.65
CA LEU A 259 -4.80 1.37 -13.93
C LEU A 259 -5.31 2.69 -14.49
N VAL A 260 -6.62 2.81 -14.69
CA VAL A 260 -7.27 4.06 -15.11
C VAL A 260 -8.30 4.36 -14.04
N THR A 261 -8.06 5.45 -13.31
CA THR A 261 -8.94 6.04 -12.30
C THR A 261 -9.88 7.04 -12.94
#